data_AF-A0A936YNN6-F1
#
_entry.id   AF-A0A936YNN6-F1
#
_cell.length_a   1.000
_cell.length_b   1.000
_cell.length_c   1.000
_cell.angle_alpha   90.00
_cell.angle_beta   90.00
_cell.angle_gamma   90.00
#
_symmetry.space_group_name_H-M   'P 1'
#
loop_
_entity.id
_entity.type
_entity.pdbx_description
1 polymer ?
#
loop_
_entity_poly.entity_id
_entity_poly.type
_entity_poly.pdbx_seq_one_letter_code
_entity_poly.pdbx_strand_id
1 'polypeptide(L)'
;MSRLLLVAGLIGFSSIASAQEAGQALTSFEGASMGRLLSEGYEIKAAIPNGKKFVVFLQKDSTGYACEMVNLTRSQCGEIK
;
A
#
# COMPACT_ATOMS: atom_id res chain seq x y z
N MET A 1 -29.46 -57.58 -10.78
CA MET A 1 -30.32 -56.37 -10.68
C MET A 1 -29.74 -55.45 -9.62
N SER A 2 -29.81 -54.14 -9.88
CA SER A 2 -29.57 -53.01 -8.95
C SER A 2 -28.17 -52.90 -8.35
N ARG A 3 -27.31 -52.00 -8.87
CA ARG A 3 -27.36 -50.54 -8.61
C ARG A 3 -27.53 -50.24 -7.12
N LEU A 4 -26.45 -49.85 -6.46
CA LEU A 4 -26.41 -48.58 -5.73
C LEU A 4 -24.94 -48.16 -5.54
N LEU A 5 -24.52 -47.22 -6.37
CA LEU A 5 -23.32 -46.43 -6.21
C LEU A 5 -23.48 -45.59 -4.94
N LEU A 6 -22.59 -45.76 -3.96
CA LEU A 6 -22.54 -44.90 -2.78
C LEU A 6 -21.23 -44.10 -2.86
N VAL A 7 -21.29 -43.01 -3.62
CA VAL A 7 -20.24 -41.98 -3.66
C VAL A 7 -20.40 -41.14 -2.39
N ALA A 8 -19.60 -41.45 -1.38
CA ALA A 8 -19.47 -40.62 -0.18
C ALA A 8 -18.78 -39.31 -0.58
N GLY A 9 -19.56 -38.23 -0.66
CA GLY A 9 -19.07 -36.89 -0.92
C GLY A 9 -18.20 -36.40 0.25
N LEU A 10 -16.88 -36.44 0.05
CA LEU A 10 -15.94 -35.63 0.82
C LEU A 10 -16.07 -34.18 0.33
N ILE A 11 -17.00 -33.44 0.95
CA ILE A 11 -17.01 -31.98 0.83
C ILE A 11 -15.90 -31.48 1.75
N GLY A 12 -14.71 -31.29 1.16
CA GLY A 12 -13.63 -30.57 1.81
C GLY A 12 -14.06 -29.12 1.99
N PHE A 13 -14.22 -28.69 3.23
CA PHE A 13 -14.30 -27.27 3.57
C PHE A 13 -12.89 -26.70 3.40
N SER A 14 -12.55 -26.25 2.20
CA SER A 14 -11.38 -25.40 2.00
C SER A 14 -11.66 -24.07 2.69
N SER A 15 -11.05 -23.89 3.87
CA SER A 15 -11.01 -22.62 4.58
C SER A 15 -10.62 -21.51 3.61
N ILE A 16 -11.52 -20.54 3.43
CA ILE A 16 -11.22 -19.32 2.70
C ILE A 16 -10.27 -18.54 3.61
N ALA A 17 -8.96 -18.64 3.36
CA ALA A 17 -8.00 -17.76 3.99
C ALA A 17 -8.25 -16.36 3.42
N SER A 18 -8.98 -15.52 4.16
CA SER A 18 -8.94 -14.09 3.95
C SER A 18 -7.52 -13.64 4.29
N ALA A 19 -6.68 -13.50 3.26
CA ALA A 19 -5.55 -12.60 3.32
C ALA A 19 -6.13 -11.20 3.51
N GLN A 20 -6.45 -10.86 4.76
CA GLN A 20 -6.55 -9.48 5.16
C GLN A 20 -5.11 -9.00 5.03
N GLU A 21 -4.77 -8.51 3.83
CA GLU A 21 -3.74 -7.50 3.73
C GLU A 21 -4.17 -6.48 4.77
N ALA A 22 -3.45 -6.47 5.89
CA ALA A 22 -3.21 -5.27 6.65
C ALA A 22 -2.52 -4.31 5.67
N GLY A 23 -3.26 -3.85 4.66
CA GLY A 23 -3.17 -2.50 4.18
C GLY A 23 -3.45 -1.71 5.43
N GLN A 24 -2.36 -1.44 6.16
CA GLN A 24 -2.23 -0.35 7.10
C GLN A 24 -3.18 0.69 6.56
N ALA A 25 -4.24 0.99 7.31
CA ALA A 25 -5.10 2.08 6.96
C ALA A 25 -4.15 3.29 6.87
N LEU A 26 -3.73 3.59 5.64
CA LEU A 26 -3.41 4.93 5.24
C LEU A 26 -4.78 5.56 5.35
N THR A 27 -5.13 5.93 6.59
CA THR A 27 -6.01 7.03 6.90
C THR A 27 -5.81 7.98 5.77
N SER A 28 -6.88 8.30 5.05
CA SER A 28 -6.86 9.32 4.01
C SER A 28 -6.39 10.60 4.68
N PHE A 29 -5.07 10.71 4.80
CA PHE A 29 -4.41 11.90 5.26
C PHE A 29 -4.74 12.84 4.12
N GLU A 30 -5.33 13.97 4.46
CA GLU A 30 -5.07 15.24 3.78
C GLU A 30 -3.55 15.54 3.84
N GLY A 31 -2.72 14.56 3.48
CA GLY A 31 -1.28 14.61 3.44
C GLY A 31 -0.93 15.39 2.19
N ALA A 32 -0.01 16.32 2.35
CA ALA A 32 0.50 17.12 1.26
C ALA A 32 0.89 16.20 0.08
N SER A 33 0.59 16.62 -1.15
CA SER A 33 1.12 15.93 -2.31
C SER A 33 2.62 16.21 -2.42
N MET A 34 3.37 15.32 -3.05
CA MET A 34 4.79 15.51 -3.33
C MET A 34 5.02 16.82 -4.09
N GLY A 35 4.18 17.13 -5.08
CA GLY A 35 4.26 18.40 -5.81
C GLY A 35 4.04 19.64 -4.93
N ARG A 36 3.16 19.55 -3.94
CA ARG A 36 2.95 20.64 -2.97
C ARG A 36 4.19 20.84 -2.09
N LEU A 37 4.74 19.76 -1.54
CA LEU A 37 5.95 19.82 -0.70
C LEU A 37 7.14 20.40 -1.47
N LEU A 38 7.35 19.98 -2.73
CA LEU A 38 8.38 20.55 -3.59
C LEU A 38 8.17 22.06 -3.80
N SER A 39 6.93 22.50 -4.01
CA SER A 39 6.60 23.92 -4.18
C SER A 39 6.81 24.74 -2.89
N GLU A 40 6.69 24.11 -1.72
CA GLU A 40 6.97 24.71 -0.42
C GLU A 40 8.47 24.70 -0.05
N GLY A 41 9.32 24.15 -0.93
CA GLY A 41 10.78 24.15 -0.80
C GLY A 41 11.37 22.92 -0.14
N TYR A 42 10.61 21.82 -0.04
CA TYR A 42 11.19 20.53 0.32
C TYR A 42 12.03 19.97 -0.83
N GLU A 43 13.14 19.33 -0.49
CA GLU A 43 14.05 18.73 -1.47
C GLU A 43 13.96 17.21 -1.42
N ILE A 44 14.03 16.55 -2.58
CA ILE A 44 14.15 15.09 -2.65
C ILE A 44 15.55 14.71 -2.19
N LYS A 45 15.63 13.97 -1.08
CA LYS A 45 16.89 13.45 -0.55
C LYS A 45 17.17 12.02 -1.02
N ALA A 46 16.13 11.24 -1.27
CA ALA A 46 16.27 9.88 -1.79
C ALA A 46 14.99 9.41 -2.50
N ALA A 47 15.13 8.45 -3.42
CA ALA A 47 14.01 7.69 -3.99
C ALA A 47 14.40 6.22 -3.98
N ILE A 48 13.70 5.43 -3.16
CA ILE A 48 14.05 4.03 -2.92
C ILE A 48 12.96 3.13 -3.53
N PRO A 49 13.31 2.13 -4.34
CA PRO A 49 12.34 1.16 -4.83
C PRO A 49 11.76 0.34 -3.67
N ASN A 50 10.44 0.19 -3.65
CA ASN A 50 9.69 -0.62 -2.70
C ASN A 50 8.71 -1.52 -3.47
N GLY A 51 9.16 -2.73 -3.80
CA GLY A 51 8.42 -3.65 -4.66
C GLY A 51 8.19 -3.06 -6.06
N LYS A 52 6.92 -2.81 -6.41
CA LYS A 52 6.51 -2.22 -7.70
C LYS A 52 6.39 -0.69 -7.65
N LYS A 53 6.64 -0.08 -6.48
CA LYS A 53 6.49 1.35 -6.23
C LYS A 53 7.82 1.98 -5.84
N PHE A 54 7.83 3.29 -5.72
CA PHE A 54 8.94 4.06 -5.15
C PHE A 54 8.44 4.81 -3.93
N VAL A 55 9.28 4.86 -2.90
CA VAL A 55 9.13 5.78 -1.77
C VAL A 55 10.17 6.88 -1.94
N VAL A 56 9.69 8.12 -2.04
CA VAL A 56 10.50 9.32 -2.20
C VAL A 56 10.58 10.02 -0.85
N PHE A 57 11.80 10.24 -0.36
CA PHE A 57 12.05 10.94 0.88
C PHE A 57 12.36 12.39 0.58
N LEU A 58 11.59 13.29 1.19
CA LEU A 58 11.78 14.73 1.09
C LEU A 58 12.16 15.32 2.44
N GLN A 59 12.94 16.38 2.43
CA GLN A 59 13.35 17.08 3.66
C GLN A 59 13.43 18.59 3.44
N LYS A 60 13.02 19.34 4.46
CA LYS A 60 13.24 20.78 4.61
C LYS A 60 13.56 21.07 6.06
N ASP A 61 14.70 21.71 6.31
CA ASP A 61 15.22 21.96 7.65
C ASP A 61 15.27 20.65 8.46
N SER A 62 14.56 20.59 9.59
CA SER A 62 14.44 19.40 10.44
C SER A 62 13.18 18.55 10.18
N THR A 63 12.38 18.88 9.16
CA THR A 63 11.14 18.16 8.84
C THR A 63 11.34 17.23 7.65
N GLY A 64 10.87 15.99 7.75
CA GLY A 64 10.99 14.97 6.71
C GLY A 64 9.62 14.44 6.29
N TYR A 65 9.48 14.05 5.02
CA TYR A 65 8.30 13.39 4.48
C TYR A 65 8.70 12.17 3.66
N ALA A 66 7.90 11.11 3.73
CA ALA A 66 7.95 9.98 2.82
C ALA A 66 6.71 10.00 1.92
N CYS A 67 6.93 10.08 0.60
CA CYS A 67 5.88 10.10 -0.41
C CYS A 67 5.89 8.82 -1.23
N GLU A 68 4.74 8.16 -1.34
CA GLU A 68 4.51 7.07 -2.29
C GLU A 68 3.62 7.54 -3.43
N MET A 69 3.92 7.16 -4.67
CA MET A 69 3.00 7.37 -5.79
C MET A 69 1.85 6.37 -5.74
N VAL A 70 0.61 6.88 -5.67
CA VAL A 70 -0.61 6.07 -5.79
C VAL A 70 -0.88 5.74 -7.25
N ASN A 71 -0.62 6.70 -8.14
CA ASN A 71 -0.64 6.55 -9.59
C ASN A 71 0.34 7.56 -10.23
N LEU A 72 0.33 7.71 -11.55
CA LEU A 72 1.27 8.59 -12.27
C LEU A 72 1.17 10.08 -11.90
N THR A 73 0.04 10.54 -11.35
CA THR A 73 -0.21 11.97 -11.08
C THR A 73 -0.59 12.27 -9.63
N ARG A 74 -0.80 11.24 -8.80
CA ARG A 74 -1.15 11.35 -7.39
C ARG A 74 -0.14 10.65 -6.52
N SER A 75 0.32 11.36 -5.49
CA SER A 75 1.17 10.86 -4.42
C SER A 75 0.45 10.98 -3.07
N GLN A 76 0.71 10.06 -2.16
CA GLN A 76 0.40 10.20 -0.74
C GLN A 76 1.69 10.40 0.04
N CYS A 77 1.74 11.43 0.88
CA CYS A 77 2.90 11.70 1.72
C CYS A 77 2.55 11.67 3.20
N GLY A 78 3.44 11.09 4.00
CA GLY A 78 3.39 11.11 5.45
C GLY A 78 4.62 11.81 6.01
N GLU A 79 4.43 12.62 7.05
CA GLU A 79 5.54 13.24 7.80
C GLU A 79 6.30 12.17 8.59
N ILE A 80 7.62 12.28 8.62
CA ILE A 80 8.53 11.42 9.39
C ILE A 80 8.93 12.20 10.64
N LYS A 81 8.53 11.71 11.81
CA LYS A 81 8.91 12.24 13.12
C LYS A 81 10.07 11.45 13.72
#